data_AF-A0A8I3A4W4-F1
#
_entry.id   AF-A0A8I3A4W4-F1
#
_cell.length_a   1.000
_cell.length_b   1.000
_cell.length_c   1.000
_cell.angle_alpha   90.00
_cell.angle_beta   90.00
_cell.angle_gamma   90.00
#
_symmetry.space_group_name_H-M   'P 1'
#
loop_
_entity.id
_entity.type
_entity.pdbx_description
1 polymer ?
#
loop_
_entity_poly.entity_id
_entity_poly.type
_entity_poly.pdbx_seq_one_letter_code
_entity_poly.pdbx_strand_id
1 'polypeptide(L)'
;MVSKDLKEIAMQVTSDPDHNFELSLQLDDLDAAVDIVRSIPEHEAEAKVKALDDRALAVWRFDLAREAFERANDLSALMLLLLLTGDRDVLHQLGVAAIGGYQGMCGPAREDESSTRGGLVFSLAPPAVDV
;
A
#
# COMPACT_ATOMS: atom_id res chain seq x y z
N MET A 1 4.98 15.10 23.10
CA MET A 1 3.83 14.25 23.42
C MET A 1 2.51 14.96 23.11
N VAL A 2 2.30 16.20 23.57
CA VAL A 2 1.10 17.04 23.33
C VAL A 2 0.62 17.13 21.86
N SER A 3 1.53 17.07 20.87
CA SER A 3 1.16 17.24 19.46
C SER A 3 0.37 16.09 18.84
N LYS A 4 0.38 14.87 19.41
CA LYS A 4 -0.40 13.74 18.88
C LYS A 4 -1.83 13.76 19.42
N ASP A 5 -1.96 13.96 20.73
CA ASP A 5 -3.27 14.07 21.40
C ASP A 5 -4.15 15.19 20.80
N LEU A 6 -3.56 16.33 20.43
CA LEU A 6 -4.31 17.42 19.79
C LEU A 6 -4.82 17.07 18.39
N LYS A 7 -4.12 16.22 17.65
CA LYS A 7 -4.52 15.80 16.29
C LYS A 7 -5.65 14.79 16.34
N GLU A 8 -5.62 13.87 17.30
CA GLU A 8 -6.71 12.92 17.53
C GLU A 8 -8.00 13.63 17.94
N ILE A 9 -7.92 14.65 18.81
CA ILE A 9 -9.07 15.48 19.19
C ILE A 9 -9.56 16.31 18.00
N ALA A 10 -8.65 16.88 17.20
CA ALA A 10 -9.03 17.63 16.01
C ALA A 10 -9.78 16.76 14.99
N MET A 11 -9.39 15.49 14.84
CA MET A 11 -10.05 14.53 13.97
C MET A 11 -11.50 14.25 14.39
N GLN A 12 -11.78 14.26 15.69
CA GLN A 12 -13.14 14.08 16.22
C GLN A 12 -14.03 15.32 16.10
N VAL A 13 -13.43 16.51 16.02
CA VAL A 13 -14.16 17.80 15.98
C VAL A 13 -14.36 18.30 14.56
N THR A 14 -13.48 17.93 13.62
CA THR A 14 -13.61 18.36 12.23
C THR A 14 -14.72 17.62 11.49
N SER A 15 -15.60 18.37 10.84
CA SER A 15 -16.62 17.82 9.92
C SER A 15 -16.23 18.00 8.45
N ASP A 16 -15.09 18.63 8.19
CA ASP A 16 -14.60 18.91 6.85
C ASP A 16 -13.73 17.74 6.34
N PRO A 17 -14.01 17.18 5.15
CA PRO A 17 -13.28 16.02 4.63
C PRO A 17 -11.82 16.33 4.28
N ASP A 18 -11.50 17.55 3.86
CA ASP A 18 -10.13 17.93 3.48
C ASP A 18 -9.26 18.03 4.72
N HIS A 19 -9.76 18.68 5.76
CA HIS A 19 -9.05 18.77 7.03
C HIS A 19 -8.90 17.40 7.69
N ASN A 20 -9.91 16.53 7.56
CA ASN A 20 -9.85 15.17 8.09
C ASN A 20 -8.80 14.32 7.37
N PHE A 21 -8.65 14.47 6.05
CA PHE A 21 -7.61 13.79 5.27
C PHE A 21 -6.20 14.16 5.75
N GLU A 22 -5.92 15.45 5.90
CA GLU A 22 -4.62 15.93 6.38
C GLU A 22 -4.29 15.43 7.78
N LEU A 23 -5.28 15.38 8.67
CA LEU A 23 -5.12 14.82 10.02
C LEU A 23 -4.86 13.31 9.97
N SER A 24 -5.58 12.57 9.12
CA SER A 24 -5.42 11.13 8.92
C SER A 24 -4.01 10.80 8.42
N LEU A 25 -3.48 11.54 7.44
CA LEU A 25 -2.09 11.39 6.98
C LEU A 25 -1.07 11.65 8.09
N GLN A 26 -1.30 12.67 8.91
CA GLN A 26 -0.40 13.02 10.01
C GLN A 26 -0.41 11.99 11.16
N LEU A 27 -1.52 11.24 11.30
CA LEU A 27 -1.69 10.19 12.30
C LEU A 27 -1.32 8.79 11.79
N ASP A 28 -0.98 8.65 10.50
CA ASP A 28 -0.76 7.37 9.83
C ASP A 28 -2.01 6.48 9.76
N ASP A 29 -3.19 7.07 9.89
CA ASP A 29 -4.48 6.40 9.72
C ASP A 29 -4.86 6.41 8.23
N LEU A 30 -4.21 5.52 7.47
CA LEU A 30 -4.39 5.44 6.02
C LEU A 30 -5.76 4.90 5.61
N ASP A 31 -6.41 4.12 6.48
CA ASP A 31 -7.71 3.52 6.19
C ASP A 31 -8.80 4.61 6.18
N ALA A 32 -8.78 5.51 7.17
CA ALA A 32 -9.63 6.70 7.17
C ALA A 32 -9.35 7.61 5.97
N ALA A 33 -8.08 7.78 5.60
CA ALA A 33 -7.71 8.59 4.45
C ALA A 33 -8.21 8.03 3.11
N VAL A 34 -8.23 6.69 2.93
CA VAL A 34 -8.82 6.02 1.76
C VAL A 34 -10.32 6.27 1.68
N ASP A 35 -11.03 6.13 2.79
CA ASP A 35 -12.48 6.34 2.83
C ASP A 35 -12.85 7.78 2.47
N ILE A 36 -12.05 8.75 2.94
CA ILE A 36 -12.21 10.15 2.58
C ILE A 36 -11.97 10.37 1.09
N VAL A 37 -10.88 9.85 0.53
CA VAL A 37 -10.57 9.96 -0.91
C VAL A 37 -11.69 9.39 -1.77
N ARG A 38 -12.31 8.27 -1.36
CA ARG A 38 -13.46 7.66 -2.07
C ARG A 38 -14.75 8.49 -1.98
N SER A 39 -14.87 9.35 -0.98
CA SER A 39 -16.05 10.21 -0.77
C SER A 39 -16.01 11.51 -1.58
N ILE A 40 -14.84 11.90 -2.09
CA ILE A 40 -14.59 13.18 -2.78
C ILE A 40 -14.69 12.97 -4.31
N PRO A 41 -15.11 13.99 -5.09
CA PRO A 41 -15.09 13.93 -6.56
C PRO A 41 -13.69 13.62 -7.13
N GLU A 42 -13.65 12.84 -8.21
CA GLU A 42 -12.41 12.32 -8.84
C GLU A 42 -11.36 13.41 -9.14
N HIS A 43 -11.80 14.62 -9.51
CA HIS A 43 -10.91 15.74 -9.85
C HIS A 43 -10.03 16.18 -8.66
N GLU A 44 -10.53 16.10 -7.44
CA GLU A 44 -9.75 16.41 -6.22
C GLU A 44 -9.12 15.15 -5.61
N ALA A 45 -9.73 13.99 -5.87
CA ALA A 45 -9.23 12.71 -5.39
C ALA A 45 -7.84 12.40 -5.94
N GLU A 46 -7.53 12.69 -7.21
CA GLU A 46 -6.23 12.35 -7.81
C GLU A 46 -5.04 12.98 -7.07
N ALA A 47 -5.14 14.27 -6.69
CA ALA A 47 -4.09 14.95 -5.93
C ALA A 47 -3.92 14.36 -4.52
N LYS A 48 -5.04 13.98 -3.87
CA LYS A 48 -5.04 13.38 -2.53
C LYS A 48 -4.57 11.93 -2.53
N VAL A 49 -4.91 11.15 -3.56
CA VAL A 49 -4.41 9.78 -3.76
C VAL A 49 -2.88 9.79 -3.80
N LYS A 50 -2.28 10.72 -4.53
CA LYS A 50 -0.82 10.81 -4.58
C LYS A 50 -0.19 11.08 -3.20
N ALA A 51 -0.78 11.98 -2.41
CA ALA A 51 -0.31 12.26 -1.05
C ALA A 51 -0.49 11.06 -0.11
N LEU A 52 -1.59 10.31 -0.27
CA LEU A 52 -1.85 9.06 0.43
C LEU A 52 -0.80 7.99 0.08
N ASP A 53 -0.49 7.84 -1.21
CA ASP A 53 0.47 6.85 -1.71
C ASP A 53 1.88 7.15 -1.17
N ASP A 54 2.32 8.41 -1.22
CA ASP A 54 3.60 8.86 -0.65
C ASP A 54 3.67 8.55 0.85
N ARG A 55 2.56 8.73 1.58
CA ARG A 55 2.49 8.42 3.01
C ARG A 55 2.48 6.92 3.28
N ALA A 56 1.75 6.14 2.49
CA ALA A 56 1.72 4.68 2.60
C ALA A 56 3.12 4.08 2.43
N LEU A 57 3.90 4.61 1.49
CA LEU A 57 5.31 4.24 1.30
C LEU A 57 6.18 4.62 2.50
N ALA A 58 5.96 5.81 3.09
CA ALA A 58 6.72 6.23 4.28
C ALA A 58 6.46 5.34 5.51
N VAL A 59 5.24 4.78 5.63
CA VAL A 59 4.81 3.92 6.75
C VAL A 59 5.01 2.42 6.46
N TRP A 60 5.54 2.07 5.27
CA TRP A 60 5.77 0.69 4.85
C TRP A 60 4.49 -0.15 4.78
N ARG A 61 3.35 0.46 4.44
CA ARG A 61 2.08 -0.23 4.16
C ARG A 61 2.10 -0.80 2.74
N PHE A 62 2.64 -2.01 2.61
CA PHE A 62 2.87 -2.68 1.33
C PHE A 62 1.58 -2.95 0.54
N ASP A 63 0.44 -3.16 1.22
CA ASP A 63 -0.85 -3.41 0.56
C ASP A 63 -1.32 -2.20 -0.25
N LEU A 64 -1.33 -1.01 0.37
CA LEU A 64 -1.70 0.24 -0.29
C LEU A 64 -0.65 0.69 -1.31
N ALA A 65 0.64 0.49 -1.00
CA ALA A 65 1.72 0.77 -1.94
C ALA A 65 1.59 -0.05 -3.23
N ARG A 66 1.13 -1.31 -3.13
CA ARG A 66 0.90 -2.15 -4.31
C ARG A 66 -0.20 -1.55 -5.19
N GLU A 67 -1.35 -1.20 -4.62
CA GLU A 67 -2.43 -0.57 -5.37
C GLU A 67 -1.99 0.74 -6.03
N ALA A 68 -1.18 1.55 -5.32
CA ALA A 68 -0.62 2.78 -5.83
C ALA A 68 0.25 2.55 -7.08
N PHE A 69 1.17 1.58 -7.02
CA PHE A 69 2.05 1.27 -8.15
C PHE A 69 1.32 0.58 -9.31
N GLU A 70 0.28 -0.19 -9.03
CA GLU A 70 -0.60 -0.76 -10.06
C GLU A 70 -1.36 0.33 -10.82
N ARG A 71 -1.87 1.36 -10.12
CA ARG A 71 -2.49 2.54 -10.75
C ARG A 71 -1.48 3.37 -11.55
N ALA A 72 -0.26 3.54 -11.02
CA ALA A 72 0.81 4.27 -11.69
C ALA A 72 1.47 3.48 -12.85
N ASN A 73 1.14 2.19 -12.99
CA ASN A 73 1.76 1.27 -13.96
C ASN A 73 3.30 1.22 -13.84
N ASP A 74 3.83 1.33 -12.62
CA ASP A 74 5.27 1.26 -12.37
C ASP A 74 5.71 -0.18 -12.11
N LEU A 75 6.10 -0.85 -13.20
CA LEU A 75 6.61 -2.22 -13.20
C LEU A 75 7.87 -2.39 -12.33
N SER A 76 8.72 -1.37 -12.28
CA SER A 76 9.99 -1.45 -11.54
C SER A 76 9.72 -1.43 -10.04
N ALA A 77 8.86 -0.52 -9.60
CA ALA A 77 8.45 -0.43 -8.20
C ALA A 77 7.69 -1.69 -7.74
N LEU A 78 6.79 -2.23 -8.57
CA LEU A 78 6.10 -3.49 -8.27
C LEU A 78 7.06 -4.66 -8.14
N MET A 79 8.05 -4.77 -9.03
CA MET A 79 9.06 -5.84 -8.94
C MET A 79 9.85 -5.73 -7.64
N LEU A 80 10.28 -4.54 -7.25
CA LEU A 80 11.01 -4.32 -6.00
C LEU A 80 10.17 -4.69 -4.78
N LEU A 81 8.89 -4.33 -4.77
CA LEU A 81 7.96 -4.69 -3.70
C LEU A 81 7.83 -6.21 -3.54
N LEU A 82 7.64 -6.93 -4.65
CA LEU A 82 7.50 -8.39 -4.67
C LEU A 82 8.80 -9.11 -4.27
N LEU A 83 9.96 -8.55 -4.61
CA LEU A 83 11.26 -9.07 -4.16
C LEU A 83 11.43 -8.93 -2.65
N LEU A 84 10.89 -7.87 -2.03
CA LEU A 84 10.94 -7.68 -0.58
C LEU A 84 9.97 -8.60 0.17
N THR A 85 8.78 -8.86 -0.39
CA THR A 85 7.79 -9.77 0.22
C THR A 85 8.10 -11.24 -0.08
N GLY A 86 8.91 -11.54 -1.09
CA GLY A 86 9.34 -12.90 -1.44
C GLY A 86 8.29 -13.72 -2.19
N ASP A 87 7.30 -13.07 -2.80
CA ASP A 87 6.23 -13.73 -3.55
C ASP A 87 6.69 -14.11 -4.97
N ARG A 88 7.10 -15.37 -5.12
CA ARG A 88 7.63 -15.91 -6.39
C ARG A 88 6.54 -16.07 -7.46
N ASP A 89 5.30 -16.34 -7.06
CA ASP A 89 4.22 -16.60 -8.00
C ASP A 89 3.75 -15.30 -8.65
N VAL A 90 3.57 -14.26 -7.84
CA VAL A 90 3.20 -12.92 -8.33
C VAL A 90 4.36 -12.30 -9.13
N LEU A 91 5.61 -12.51 -8.71
CA LEU A 91 6.79 -12.04 -9.46
C LEU A 91 6.88 -12.70 -10.86
N HIS A 92 6.59 -14.00 -10.96
CA HIS A 92 6.55 -14.69 -12.25
C HIS A 92 5.44 -14.13 -13.15
N GLN A 93 4.24 -13.90 -12.60
CA GLN A 93 3.13 -13.31 -13.36
C GLN A 93 3.46 -11.88 -13.82
N LEU A 94 4.10 -11.06 -12.98
CA LEU A 94 4.58 -9.73 -13.33
C LEU A 94 5.61 -9.79 -14.46
N GLY A 95 6.55 -10.74 -14.42
CA GLY A 95 7.53 -10.95 -15.49
C GLY A 95 6.88 -11.28 -16.83
N VAL A 96 5.87 -12.16 -16.83
CA VAL A 96 5.09 -12.47 -18.04
C VAL A 96 4.33 -11.24 -18.54
N ALA A 97 3.72 -10.47 -17.64
CA ALA A 97 2.99 -9.25 -17.99
C ALA A 97 3.92 -8.15 -18.54
N ALA A 98 5.15 -8.03 -18.01
CA ALA A 98 6.16 -7.09 -18.51
C ALA A 98 6.60 -7.42 -19.95
N ILE A 99 6.64 -8.71 -20.32
CA ILE A 99 6.98 -9.16 -21.67
C ILE A 99 5.78 -9.00 -22.63
N GLY A 100 4.55 -9.25 -22.16
CA GLY A 100 3.32 -9.21 -22.95
C GLY A 100 2.65 -7.83 -23.08
N GLY A 101 3.11 -6.83 -22.33
CA GLY A 101 2.41 -5.57 -22.13
C GLY A 101 1.51 -5.66 -20.90
N TYR A 102 1.80 -4.85 -19.89
CA TYR A 102 1.08 -4.86 -18.62
C TYR A 102 -0.34 -4.32 -18.81
N GLN A 103 -1.33 -5.21 -18.90
CA GLN A 103 -2.71 -4.86 -18.58
C GLN A 103 -2.89 -5.16 -17.10
N GLY A 104 -3.07 -4.10 -16.30
CA GLY A 104 -3.08 -4.12 -14.84
C GLY A 104 -3.68 -5.40 -14.25
N MET A 105 -2.96 -5.98 -13.29
CA MET A 105 -3.36 -7.20 -12.62
C MET A 105 -4.65 -6.99 -11.81
N CYS A 106 -5.81 -7.11 -12.46
CA CYS A 106 -7.11 -7.22 -11.80
C CYS A 106 -7.29 -8.68 -11.35
N GLY A 107 -6.51 -9.11 -10.36
CA GLY A 107 -6.54 -10.45 -9.77
C GLY A 107 -6.44 -10.35 -8.25
N PRO A 108 -7.10 -11.24 -7.50
CA PRO A 108 -7.52 -10.98 -6.13
C PRO A 108 -6.33 -10.65 -5.24
N ALA A 109 -6.38 -9.47 -4.60
CA ALA A 109 -5.63 -9.20 -3.39
C ALA A 109 -5.89 -10.38 -2.45
N ARG A 110 -4.88 -11.22 -2.22
CA ARG A 110 -4.95 -12.23 -1.18
C ARG A 110 -5.03 -11.45 0.13
N GLU A 111 -6.22 -11.42 0.71
CA GLU A 111 -6.42 -11.16 2.13
C GLU A 111 -5.79 -12.33 2.89
N ASP A 112 -4.47 -12.37 3.00
CA ASP A 112 -3.80 -13.28 3.93
C ASP A 112 -3.48 -12.49 5.21
N GLU A 113 -4.51 -12.45 6.06
CA GLU A 113 -4.45 -12.43 7.53
C GLU A 113 -3.46 -11.47 8.19
N SER A 114 -4.02 -10.37 8.69
CA SER A 114 -3.55 -9.74 9.92
C SER A 114 -3.31 -10.81 11.00
N SER A 115 -2.16 -10.73 11.68
CA SER A 115 -1.92 -11.38 12.98
C SER A 115 -1.57 -12.88 12.95
N THR A 116 -0.30 -13.21 12.71
CA THR A 116 0.43 -14.02 13.70
C THR A 116 1.81 -13.44 13.97
N ARG A 117 1.97 -13.04 15.23
CA ARG A 117 3.18 -12.53 15.89
C ARG A 117 4.39 -13.44 15.65
N GLY A 118 5.55 -12.81 15.47
CA GLY A 118 6.82 -13.23 16.05
C GLY A 118 7.41 -14.54 15.53
N GLY A 119 8.37 -14.45 14.62
CA GLY A 119 9.19 -15.59 14.26
C GLY A 119 10.12 -15.28 13.10
N LEU A 120 11.27 -14.69 13.40
CA LEU A 120 12.45 -14.85 12.56
C LEU A 120 12.71 -16.35 12.38
N VAL A 121 12.29 -16.93 11.26
CA VAL A 121 12.90 -18.16 10.73
C VAL A 121 13.23 -17.94 9.26
N PHE A 122 14.39 -17.31 9.09
CA PHE A 122 15.19 -17.39 7.87
C PHE A 122 15.59 -18.86 7.67
N SER A 123 14.67 -19.70 7.18
CA SER A 123 14.99 -21.06 6.79
C SER A 123 15.63 -21.02 5.41
N LEU A 124 16.94 -20.79 5.42
CA LEU A 124 17.84 -20.97 4.30
C LEU A 124 17.85 -22.47 3.90
N ALA A 125 16.94 -22.87 3.01
CA ALA A 125 17.02 -24.16 2.33
C ALA A 125 17.69 -23.94 0.96
N PRO A 126 18.90 -24.46 0.70
CA PRO A 126 19.47 -24.41 -0.64
C PRO A 126 18.64 -25.30 -1.57
N PRO A 127 18.40 -24.90 -2.84
CA PRO A 127 17.75 -25.75 -3.80
C PRO A 127 18.65 -26.95 -4.09
N ALA A 128 18.14 -28.15 -3.82
CA ALA A 128 18.68 -29.37 -4.40
C ALA A 128 18.55 -29.25 -5.93
N VAL A 129 19.69 -29.14 -6.59
CA VAL A 129 19.81 -29.39 -8.03
C VAL A 129 19.71 -30.90 -8.20
N ASP A 130 18.62 -31.34 -8.80
CA ASP A 130 18.49 -32.69 -9.36
C ASP A 130 18.15 -32.53 -10.85
N VAL A 131 18.84 -33.34 -11.67
CA VAL A 131 18.89 -33.42 -13.14
C VAL A 131 19.94 -32.55 -13.84
#